data_AF-A0A950DUS7-F1
#
_entry.id   AF-A0A950DUS7-F1
#
_cell.length_a   1.000
_cell.length_b   1.000
_cell.length_c   1.000
_cell.angle_alpha   90.00
_cell.angle_beta   90.00
_cell.angle_gamma   90.00
#
_symmetry.space_group_name_H-M   'P 1'
#
loop_
_entity.id
_entity.type
_entity.pdbx_description
1 polymer ?
#
loop_
_entity_poly.entity_id
_entity_poly.type
_entity_poly.pdbx_seq_one_letter_code
_entity_poly.pdbx_strand_id
1 'polypeptide(L)' 'MAALILFLLLVALLFGVGAAVHALWIVAIIALAIWLIGFAFRPHGGRWYYW' A
#
# COMPACT_ATOMS: atom_id res chain seq x y z
N MET A 1 26.34 17.83 21.56
CA MET A 1 26.14 17.36 20.16
C MET A 1 25.47 15.99 20.08
N ALA A 2 25.94 14.96 20.80
CA ALA A 2 25.35 13.60 20.75
C ALA A 2 23.82 13.55 21.03
N ALA A 3 23.34 14.25 22.06
CA ALA A 3 21.91 14.31 22.38
C ALA A 3 21.05 14.92 21.26
N LEU A 4 21.58 15.95 20.58
CA LEU A 4 20.90 16.59 19.44
C LEU A 4 20.78 15.62 18.26
N ILE A 5 21.86 14.88 17.95
CA ILE A 5 21.85 13.88 16.88
C ILE A 5 20.81 12.80 17.18
N LEU A 6 20.78 12.29 18.43
CA LEU A 6 19.80 11.28 18.84
C LEU A 6 18.36 11.78 18.66
N PHE A 7 18.09 13.03 19.04
CA PHE A 7 16.79 13.66 18.85
C PHE A 7 16.41 13.76 17.37
N LEU A 8 17.34 14.18 16.50
CA LEU A 8 17.09 14.25 15.06
C LEU A 8 16.80 12.88 14.44
N LEU A 9 17.49 11.84 14.88
CA LEU A 9 17.21 10.46 14.45
C LEU A 9 15.81 10.03 14.88
N LEU A 10 15.40 10.34 16.11
CA LEU A 10 14.06 10.04 16.60
C LEU A 10 13.00 10.77 15.77
N VAL A 11 13.19 12.05 15.49
CA VAL A 11 12.29 12.84 14.64
C VAL A 11 12.20 12.25 13.23
N ALA A 12 13.34 11.92 12.61
CA ALA A 12 13.38 11.30 11.30
C ALA A 12 12.65 9.94 11.29
N LEU A 13 12.80 9.15 12.34
CA LEU A 13 12.11 7.87 12.47
C LEU A 13 10.59 8.06 12.62
N LEU A 14 10.14 8.95 13.51
CA LEU A 14 8.72 9.22 13.73
C LEU A 14 8.04 9.75 12.47
N PHE A 15 8.68 10.70 11.77
CA PHE A 15 8.18 11.20 10.48
C PHE A 15 8.20 10.11 9.40
N GLY A 16 9.29 9.36 9.30
CA GLY A 16 9.45 8.30 8.30
C GLY A 16 8.42 7.19 8.46
N VAL A 17 8.17 6.72 9.69
CA VAL A 17 7.17 5.69 9.98
C VAL A 17 5.76 6.19 9.67
N GLY A 18 5.41 7.41 10.10
CA GLY A 18 4.11 8.00 9.81
C GLY A 18 3.85 8.13 8.31
N ALA A 19 4.84 8.64 7.56
CA ALA A 19 4.77 8.76 6.10
C ALA A 19 4.68 7.41 5.40
N ALA A 20 5.46 6.41 5.83
CA ALA A 20 5.45 5.07 5.26
C ALA A 20 4.09 4.39 5.47
N VAL A 21 3.52 4.46 6.68
CA VAL A 21 2.20 3.92 6.97
C VAL A 21 1.12 4.60 6.12
N HIS A 22 1.18 5.93 5.97
CA HIS A 22 0.23 6.66 5.12
C HIS A 22 0.34 6.26 3.64
N ALA A 23 1.57 6.10 3.13
CA ALA A 23 1.80 5.63 1.76
C ALA A 23 1.27 4.20 1.55
N LEU A 24 1.51 3.30 2.52
CA LEU A 24 0.98 1.93 2.48
C LEU A 24 -0.56 1.92 2.47
N TRP A 25 -1.21 2.79 3.23
CA TRP A 25 -2.66 2.95 3.21
C TRP A 25 -3.19 3.37 1.84
N ILE A 26 -2.55 4.36 1.20
CA ILE A 26 -2.92 4.80 -0.15
C ILE A 26 -2.77 3.65 -1.14
N VAL A 27 -1.64 2.93 -1.11
CA VAL A 27 -1.40 1.76 -1.98
C VAL A 27 -2.45 0.68 -1.76
N ALA A 28 -2.80 0.38 -0.50
CA ALA A 28 -3.81 -0.61 -0.17
C ALA A 28 -5.19 -0.23 -0.73
N ILE A 29 -5.59 1.03 -0.62
CA ILE A 29 -6.85 1.53 -1.18
C ILE A 29 -6.86 1.42 -2.71
N ILE A 30 -5.77 1.80 -3.38
CA ILE A 30 -5.65 1.68 -4.84
C ILE A 30 -5.74 0.21 -5.26
N ALA A 31 -5.00 -0.67 -4.60
CA ALA A 31 -5.01 -2.11 -4.90
C ALA A 31 -6.41 -2.70 -4.70
N LEU A 32 -7.10 -2.31 -3.63
CA LEU A 32 -8.48 -2.71 -3.37
C LEU A 32 -9.43 -2.21 -4.46
N ALA A 33 -9.29 -0.95 -4.90
CA ALA A 33 -10.09 -0.39 -5.99
C ALA A 33 -9.87 -1.15 -7.31
N ILE A 34 -8.61 -1.45 -7.66
CA ILE A 34 -8.27 -2.23 -8.85
C ILE A 34 -8.87 -3.64 -8.76
N TRP A 35 -8.75 -4.28 -7.60
CA TRP A 35 -9.34 -5.61 -7.36
C TRP A 35 -10.86 -5.59 -7.52
N LEU A 36 -11.55 -4.59 -6.95
CA LEU A 36 -12.99 -4.42 -7.08
C LEU A 36 -13.42 -4.20 -8.53
N ILE A 37 -12.68 -3.39 -9.30
CA ILE A 37 -12.92 -3.20 -10.73
C ILE A 37 -12.78 -4.54 -11.46
N GLY A 38 -11.67 -5.26 -11.27
CA GLY A 38 -11.46 -6.57 -11.90
C GLY A 38 -12.53 -7.59 -11.50
N PHE A 39 -13.01 -7.54 -10.26
CA PHE A 39 -14.11 -8.37 -9.77
C PHE A 39 -15.45 -8.00 -10.44
N ALA A 40 -15.77 -6.71 -10.54
CA ALA A 40 -17.01 -6.22 -11.16
C ALA A 40 -17.07 -6.53 -12.66
N PHE A 41 -15.94 -6.42 -13.36
CA PHE A 41 -15.83 -6.71 -14.79
C PHE A 41 -15.40 -8.15 -15.09
N ARG A 42 -15.38 -9.04 -14.09
CA ARG A 42 -14.97 -10.43 -14.27
C ARG A 42 -15.87 -11.09 -15.34
N PRO A 43 -15.31 -11.53 -16.48
CA PRO A 43 -16.11 -12.21 -17.50
C PRO A 43 -16.62 -13.53 -16.91
N HIS A 44 -17.94 -13.67 -16.84
CA HIS A 44 -18.59 -14.91 -16.46
C HIS A 44 -18.64 -15.82 -17.70
N GLY A 45 -17.76 -16.84 -17.76
CA GLY A 45 -17.93 -17.92 -18.73
C GLY A 45 -16.76 -18.26 -19.66
N GLY A 46 -15.51 -18.22 -19.18
CA GLY A 46 -14.39 -18.87 -19.88
C GLY A 46 -14.32 -20.35 -19.54
N ARG A 47 -15.08 -21.22 -20.22
CA ARG A 47 -14.88 -22.68 -20.13
C ARG A 47 -13.51 -23.00 -20.72
N TRP A 48 -12.60 -23.49 -19.90
CA TRP A 48 -11.24 -23.85 -20.29
C TRP A 48 -11.12 -25.26 -20.90
N TYR A 49 -12.25 -25.85 -21.30
CA TYR A 49 -12.30 -27.12 -22.01
C TYR A 49 -12.86 -26.87 -23.41
N TYR A 50 -11.95 -26.71 -24.36
CA TYR A 50 -12.17 -26.98 -25.78
C TYR A 50 -11.22 -28.08 -26.24
N TRP A 51 -11.04 -29.10 -25.39
CA TRP A 51 -10.54 -30.41 -25.78
C TRP A 51 -11.72 -31.37 -25.75
#